data_AF-A0A967G056-F1
#
_entry.id   AF-A0A967G056-F1
#
_cell.length_a   1.000
_cell.length_b   1.000
_cell.length_c   1.000
_cell.angle_alpha   90.00
_cell.angle_beta   90.00
_cell.angle_gamma   90.00
#
_symmetry.space_group_name_H-M   'P 1'
#
loop_
_entity.id
_entity.type
_entity.pdbx_description
1 polymer ?
#
loop_
_entity_poly.entity_id
_entity_poly.type
_entity_poly.pdbx_seq_one_letter_code
_entity_poly.pdbx_strand_id
1 'polypeptide(L)'
;QGFIRDLGPNLIEFDLTMRYGYKQSREFFLITKGTFTYMSAALGLQPSQVEMQPISDGCRYIIQLPSGGGALAGLRRIITRPFNILSAAKALKETNEQLQLRNQELEELVRERNRAELLQDSLYRIAGIANSAASLNELYPAIHDVIKKLMPADNFFIALYDQEADMIELPYFVDEVDKSYIGPYQAAN
;
A
#
# COMPACT_ATOMS: atom_id res chain seq x y z
N GLN A 1 -34.67 17.07 5.70
CA GLN A 1 -34.94 16.34 6.95
C GLN A 1 -35.23 14.89 6.56
N GLY A 2 -35.17 13.94 7.50
CA GLY A 2 -35.47 12.53 7.21
C GLY A 2 -36.81 12.13 7.81
N PHE A 3 -37.70 11.52 7.03
CA PHE A 3 -38.95 10.95 7.52
C PHE A 3 -39.01 9.47 7.19
N ILE A 4 -39.45 8.64 8.13
CA ILE A 4 -39.47 7.18 7.97
C ILE A 4 -40.90 6.69 8.06
N ARG A 5 -41.28 5.80 7.14
CA ARG A 5 -42.52 5.03 7.19
C ARG A 5 -42.19 3.55 7.19
N ASP A 6 -42.75 2.83 8.15
CA ASP A 6 -42.65 1.38 8.21
C ASP A 6 -43.76 0.77 7.37
N LEU A 7 -43.39 0.02 6.32
CA LEU A 7 -44.33 -0.56 5.37
C LEU A 7 -44.50 -2.08 5.58
N GLY A 8 -43.75 -2.67 6.50
CA GLY A 8 -43.84 -4.09 6.81
C GLY A 8 -42.62 -4.64 7.54
N PRO A 9 -42.60 -5.95 7.85
CA PRO A 9 -41.54 -6.55 8.67
C PRO A 9 -40.14 -6.36 8.07
N ASN A 10 -40.02 -6.37 6.74
CA ASN A 10 -38.75 -6.24 6.02
C ASN A 10 -38.75 -5.07 5.04
N LEU A 11 -39.68 -4.12 5.15
CA LEU A 11 -39.84 -3.04 4.17
C LEU A 11 -39.96 -1.69 4.86
N ILE A 12 -39.02 -0.79 4.57
CA ILE A 12 -38.95 0.55 5.13
C ILE A 12 -38.92 1.57 4.01
N GLU A 13 -39.73 2.61 4.13
CA GLU A 13 -39.65 3.81 3.30
C GLU A 13 -38.94 4.92 4.06
N PHE A 14 -38.00 5.58 3.40
CA PHE A 14 -37.28 6.73 3.94
C PHE A 14 -37.31 7.91 2.97
N ASP A 15 -37.95 9.00 3.38
CA ASP A 15 -37.97 10.26 2.64
C ASP A 15 -36.86 11.17 3.16
N LEU A 16 -35.88 11.47 2.30
CA LEU A 16 -34.83 12.43 2.57
C LEU A 16 -35.11 13.72 1.81
N THR A 17 -35.59 14.73 2.54
CA THR A 17 -35.80 16.07 1.99
C THR A 17 -34.60 16.97 2.24
N MET A 18 -34.38 17.96 1.38
CA MET A 18 -33.38 19.00 1.62
C MET A 18 -33.94 20.07 2.57
N ARG A 19 -33.08 20.77 3.31
CA ARG A 19 -33.49 22.01 3.99
C ARG A 19 -33.62 23.12 2.95
N TYR A 20 -34.54 24.05 3.20
CA TYR A 20 -34.73 25.23 2.36
C TYR A 20 -33.38 25.95 2.13
N GLY A 21 -33.05 26.25 0.86
CA GLY A 21 -31.79 26.90 0.46
C GLY A 21 -30.63 25.97 0.06
N TYR A 22 -30.77 24.65 0.21
CA TYR A 22 -29.75 23.69 -0.26
C TYR A 22 -30.07 23.17 -1.67
N LYS A 23 -29.09 23.17 -2.57
CA LYS A 23 -29.23 22.53 -3.90
C LYS A 23 -29.26 21.01 -3.75
N GLN A 24 -30.18 20.35 -4.45
CA GLN A 24 -30.19 18.90 -4.56
C GLN A 24 -28.92 18.42 -5.29
N SER A 25 -28.20 17.46 -4.71
CA SER A 25 -27.06 16.79 -5.34
C SER A 25 -27.45 15.33 -5.61
N ARG A 26 -27.30 14.91 -6.86
CA ARG A 26 -27.55 13.53 -7.27
C ARG A 26 -26.53 12.58 -6.63
N GLU A 27 -25.28 13.01 -6.52
CA GLU A 27 -24.21 12.24 -5.90
C GLU A 27 -24.54 11.95 -4.42
N PHE A 28 -25.04 12.95 -3.70
CA PHE A 28 -25.45 12.79 -2.30
C PHE A 28 -26.52 11.70 -2.13
N PHE A 29 -27.52 11.68 -3.01
CA PHE A 29 -28.58 10.65 -2.97
C PHE A 29 -28.05 9.26 -3.35
N LEU A 30 -27.14 9.18 -4.31
CA LEU A 30 -26.49 7.90 -4.68
C LEU A 30 -25.63 7.33 -3.55
N ILE A 31 -24.87 8.17 -2.85
CA ILE A 31 -24.09 7.76 -1.68
C ILE A 31 -25.00 7.24 -0.56
N THR A 32 -26.11 7.96 -0.32
CA THR A 32 -27.11 7.57 0.68
C THR A 32 -27.74 6.21 0.33
N LYS A 33 -28.07 5.99 -0.95
CA LYS A 33 -28.55 4.68 -1.45
C LYS A 33 -27.56 3.57 -1.11
N GLY A 34 -26.27 3.75 -1.44
CA GLY A 34 -25.23 2.76 -1.15
C GLY A 34 -25.11 2.46 0.33
N THR A 35 -25.26 3.48 1.18
CA THR A 35 -25.24 3.31 2.64
C THR A 35 -26.37 2.40 3.12
N PHE A 36 -27.61 2.62 2.65
CA PHE A 36 -28.74 1.75 3.01
C PHE A 36 -28.57 0.33 2.46
N THR A 37 -27.96 0.16 1.28
CA THR A 37 -27.68 -1.16 0.70
C THR A 37 -26.69 -1.97 1.53
N TYR A 38 -25.55 -1.39 1.90
CA TYR A 38 -24.45 -2.16 2.48
C TYR A 38 -24.45 -2.23 4.02
N MET A 39 -25.31 -1.48 4.70
CA MET A 39 -25.36 -1.49 6.17
C MET A 39 -25.74 -2.85 6.76
N SER A 40 -26.62 -3.61 6.12
CA SER A 40 -26.92 -4.98 6.58
C SER A 40 -25.70 -5.90 6.42
N ALA A 41 -24.88 -5.70 5.40
CA ALA A 41 -23.61 -6.42 5.21
C ALA A 41 -22.59 -6.13 6.32
N ALA A 42 -22.50 -4.88 6.78
CA ALA A 42 -21.66 -4.52 7.91
C ALA A 42 -22.07 -5.21 9.23
N LEU A 43 -23.30 -5.73 9.31
CA LEU A 43 -23.84 -6.48 10.45
C LEU A 43 -23.85 -8.01 10.20
N GLY A 44 -23.15 -8.47 9.16
CA GLY A 44 -23.04 -9.90 8.83
C GLY A 44 -24.25 -10.49 8.10
N LEU A 45 -25.13 -9.66 7.54
CA LEU A 45 -26.30 -10.08 6.78
C LEU A 45 -26.12 -9.83 5.28
N GLN A 46 -27.05 -10.30 4.45
CA GLN A 46 -27.02 -9.96 3.02
C GLN A 46 -27.26 -8.46 2.80
N PRO A 47 -26.67 -7.83 1.76
CA PRO A 47 -26.98 -6.44 1.40
C PRO A 47 -28.49 -6.22 1.20
N SER A 48 -28.99 -5.09 1.68
CA SER A 48 -30.41 -4.71 1.53
C SER A 48 -30.66 -4.23 0.11
N GLN A 49 -31.80 -4.59 -0.49
CA GLN A 49 -32.19 -4.02 -1.77
C GLN A 49 -32.79 -2.64 -1.55
N VAL A 50 -32.31 -1.65 -2.32
CA VAL A 50 -32.75 -0.26 -2.15
C VAL A 50 -33.15 0.31 -3.49
N GLU A 51 -34.42 0.70 -3.61
CA GLU A 51 -34.90 1.51 -4.73
C GLU A 51 -34.87 2.99 -4.35
N MET A 52 -34.67 3.84 -5.35
CA MET A 52 -34.53 5.27 -5.20
C MET A 52 -35.51 5.98 -6.13
N GLN A 53 -36.38 6.82 -5.59
CA GLN A 53 -37.41 7.55 -6.32
C GLN A 53 -37.31 9.05 -6.01
N PRO A 54 -37.17 9.93 -7.02
CA PRO A 54 -37.15 11.38 -6.78
C PRO A 54 -38.52 11.86 -6.27
N ILE A 55 -38.50 12.81 -5.33
CA ILE A 55 -39.70 13.49 -4.79
C ILE A 55 -39.48 15.01 -4.87
N SER A 56 -40.55 15.80 -4.70
CA SER A 56 -40.54 17.26 -4.94
C SER A 56 -39.36 18.00 -4.31
N ASP A 57 -39.02 17.68 -3.06
CA ASP A 57 -37.95 18.33 -2.29
C ASP A 57 -36.83 17.38 -1.85
N GLY A 58 -36.64 16.26 -2.57
CA GLY A 58 -35.53 15.35 -2.29
C GLY A 58 -35.68 13.96 -2.91
N CYS A 59 -35.42 12.93 -2.11
CA CYS A 59 -35.44 11.55 -2.60
C CYS A 59 -36.09 10.60 -1.60
N ARG A 60 -36.94 9.70 -2.10
CA ARG A 60 -37.50 8.56 -1.39
C ARG A 60 -36.63 7.32 -1.62
N TYR A 61 -36.38 6.56 -0.57
CA TYR A 61 -35.73 5.27 -0.62
C TYR A 61 -36.70 4.20 -0.13
N ILE A 62 -36.82 3.12 -0.89
CA ILE A 62 -37.56 1.93 -0.50
C ILE A 62 -36.53 0.85 -0.19
N ILE A 63 -36.44 0.46 1.08
CA ILE A 63 -35.39 -0.41 1.60
C ILE A 63 -36.02 -1.76 1.97
N GLN A 64 -35.66 -2.79 1.21
CA GLN A 64 -36.00 -4.18 1.49
C GLN A 64 -34.88 -4.82 2.30
N LEU A 65 -35.16 -5.10 3.57
CA LEU A 65 -34.24 -5.75 4.49
C LEU A 65 -34.14 -7.27 4.22
N PRO A 66 -32.96 -7.87 4.43
CA PRO A 66 -32.77 -9.30 4.31
C PRO A 66 -33.49 -10.05 5.44
N SER A 67 -34.06 -11.21 5.13
CA SER A 67 -34.70 -12.09 6.10
C SER A 67 -33.67 -12.70 7.05
N GLY A 68 -33.78 -12.48 8.37
CA GLY A 68 -32.87 -13.07 9.36
C GLY A 68 -33.13 -12.67 10.81
N GLY A 69 -33.90 -13.48 11.53
CA GLY A 69 -33.99 -13.57 13.01
C GLY A 69 -33.79 -12.29 13.85
N GLY A 70 -33.23 -12.42 15.06
CA GLY A 70 -33.08 -11.32 16.02
C GLY A 70 -32.19 -10.15 15.58
N ALA A 71 -31.37 -10.33 14.53
CA ALA A 71 -30.51 -9.29 13.97
C ALA A 71 -31.29 -8.20 13.20
N LEU A 72 -32.45 -8.53 12.64
CA LEU A 72 -33.36 -7.59 11.95
C LEU A 72 -33.86 -6.47 12.87
N ALA A 73 -34.18 -6.78 14.13
CA ALA A 73 -34.68 -5.79 15.09
C ALA A 73 -33.60 -4.74 15.43
N GLY A 74 -32.33 -5.15 15.47
CA GLY A 74 -31.18 -4.25 15.63
C GLY A 74 -30.96 -3.37 14.40
N LEU A 75 -30.95 -3.97 13.21
CA LEU A 75 -30.86 -3.28 11.91
C LEU A 75 -31.92 -2.18 11.76
N ARG A 76 -33.16 -2.50 12.16
CA ARG A 76 -34.30 -1.59 12.06
C ARG A 76 -34.16 -0.36 12.96
N ARG A 77 -33.54 -0.47 14.15
CA ARG A 77 -33.20 0.70 14.99
C ARG A 77 -32.10 1.57 14.41
N ILE A 78 -31.20 0.98 13.62
CA ILE A 78 -30.05 1.65 13.03
C ILE A 78 -30.48 2.40 11.75
N ILE A 79 -31.21 1.75 10.84
CA ILE A 79 -31.77 2.37 9.62
C ILE A 79 -32.66 3.57 9.95
N THR A 80 -33.41 3.48 11.04
CA THR A 80 -34.29 4.57 11.49
C THR A 80 -33.53 5.78 12.06
N ARG A 81 -32.19 5.71 12.20
CA ARG A 81 -31.33 6.80 12.68
C ARG A 81 -30.14 7.04 11.73
N PRO A 82 -30.38 7.51 10.49
CA PRO A 82 -29.38 7.51 9.42
C PRO A 82 -28.17 8.45 9.65
N PHE A 83 -28.29 9.49 10.49
CA PHE A 83 -27.24 10.49 10.65
C PHE A 83 -26.03 10.02 11.48
N ASN A 84 -26.17 9.03 12.34
CA ASN A 84 -25.05 8.53 13.17
C ASN A 84 -24.09 7.60 12.40
N ILE A 85 -24.55 7.03 11.29
CA ILE A 85 -23.81 6.00 10.54
C ILE A 85 -22.95 6.63 9.46
N LEU A 86 -23.44 7.71 8.82
CA LEU A 86 -22.67 8.43 7.82
C LEU A 86 -21.43 9.09 8.43
N SER A 87 -21.54 9.65 9.64
CA SER A 87 -20.41 10.19 10.38
C SER A 87 -19.43 9.09 10.81
N ALA A 88 -19.92 7.96 11.32
CA ALA A 88 -19.09 6.83 11.71
C ALA A 88 -18.38 6.18 10.50
N ALA A 89 -19.08 5.96 9.39
CA ALA A 89 -18.50 5.41 8.16
C ALA A 89 -17.50 6.37 7.52
N LYS A 90 -17.77 7.68 7.56
CA LYS A 90 -16.83 8.70 7.10
C LYS A 90 -15.56 8.72 7.97
N ALA A 91 -15.71 8.76 9.29
CA ALA A 91 -14.59 8.71 10.22
C ALA A 91 -13.76 7.42 10.07
N LEU A 92 -14.43 6.28 9.84
CA LEU A 92 -13.75 5.00 9.59
C LEU A 92 -12.97 5.02 8.27
N LYS A 93 -13.54 5.58 7.21
CA LYS A 93 -12.86 5.74 5.92
C LYS A 93 -11.63 6.64 6.05
N GLU A 94 -11.77 7.79 6.70
CA GLU A 94 -10.67 8.73 6.95
C GLU A 94 -9.56 8.09 7.78
N THR A 95 -9.92 7.35 8.84
CA THR A 95 -8.94 6.62 9.66
C THR A 95 -8.22 5.55 8.86
N ASN A 96 -8.94 4.80 8.00
CA ASN A 96 -8.33 3.75 7.18
C ASN A 96 -7.40 4.35 6.12
N GLU A 97 -7.76 5.47 5.50
CA GLU A 97 -6.88 6.22 4.59
C GLU A 97 -5.61 6.70 5.33
N GLN A 98 -5.74 7.22 6.55
CA GLN A 98 -4.59 7.60 7.37
C GLN A 98 -3.70 6.41 7.74
N LEU A 99 -4.29 5.28 8.11
CA LEU A 99 -3.55 4.06 8.43
C LEU A 99 -2.81 3.51 7.20
N GLN A 100 -3.43 3.57 6.02
CA GLN A 100 -2.77 3.17 4.77
C GLN A 100 -1.57 4.06 4.47
N LEU A 101 -1.70 5.38 4.63
CA LEU A 101 -0.58 6.30 4.47
C LEU A 101 0.55 6.00 5.47
N ARG A 102 0.21 5.81 6.75
CA ARG A 102 1.20 5.45 7.78
C ARG A 102 1.89 4.12 7.50
N ASN A 103 1.16 3.12 7.00
CA ASN A 103 1.76 1.84 6.63
C ASN A 103 2.74 2.00 5.46
N GLN A 104 2.40 2.80 4.45
CA GLN A 104 3.31 3.10 3.34
C GLN A 104 4.60 3.80 3.83
N GLU A 105 4.47 4.81 4.68
CA GLU A 105 5.62 5.50 5.30
C GLU A 105 6.49 4.53 6.11
N LEU A 106 5.87 3.66 6.93
CA LEU A 106 6.59 2.68 7.72
C LEU A 106 7.30 1.64 6.85
N GLU A 107 6.67 1.19 5.77
CA GLU A 107 7.29 0.27 4.81
C GLU A 107 8.50 0.90 4.13
N GLU A 108 8.44 2.19 3.78
CA GLU A 108 9.59 2.93 3.23
C GLU A 108 10.74 3.01 4.22
N LEU A 109 10.45 3.41 5.47
CA LEU A 109 11.45 3.49 6.53
C LEU A 109 12.09 2.13 6.82
N VAL A 110 11.31 1.05 6.84
CA VAL A 110 11.83 -0.32 7.01
C VAL A 110 12.73 -0.71 5.84
N ARG A 111 12.35 -0.40 4.59
CA ARG A 111 13.19 -0.69 3.43
C ARG A 111 14.53 0.06 3.49
N GLU A 112 14.51 1.33 3.84
CA GLU A 112 15.73 2.15 3.97
C GLU A 112 16.63 1.62 5.09
N ARG A 113 16.06 1.33 6.26
CA ARG A 113 16.78 0.73 7.38
C ARG A 113 17.43 -0.60 6.98
N ASN A 114 16.67 -1.51 6.37
CA ASN A 114 17.19 -2.82 5.96
C ASN A 114 18.35 -2.67 4.95
N ARG A 115 18.26 -1.68 4.05
CA ARG A 115 19.35 -1.38 3.09
C ARG A 115 20.60 -0.87 3.82
N ALA A 116 20.45 0.00 4.81
CA ALA A 116 21.56 0.50 5.61
C ALA A 116 22.22 -0.61 6.45
N GLU A 117 21.43 -1.48 7.08
CA GLU A 117 21.92 -2.63 7.84
C GLU A 117 22.69 -3.62 6.94
N LEU A 118 22.15 -3.90 5.74
CA LEU A 118 22.81 -4.76 4.76
C LEU A 118 24.15 -4.19 4.29
N LEU A 119 24.20 -2.88 4.02
CA LEU A 119 25.44 -2.19 3.65
C LEU A 119 26.47 -2.25 4.77
N GLN A 120 26.03 -1.98 6.01
CA GLN A 120 26.89 -2.02 7.18
C GLN A 120 27.47 -3.42 7.43
N ASP A 121 26.63 -4.47 7.39
CA ASP A 121 27.09 -5.86 7.53
C ASP A 121 28.12 -6.23 6.44
N SER A 122 27.88 -5.78 5.20
CA SER A 122 28.79 -6.03 4.09
C SER A 122 30.13 -5.32 4.25
N LEU A 123 30.14 -4.07 4.70
CA LEU A 123 31.37 -3.34 5.02
C LEU A 123 32.14 -4.00 6.16
N TYR A 124 31.47 -4.46 7.22
CA TYR A 124 32.11 -5.19 8.30
C TYR A 124 32.72 -6.52 7.81
N ARG A 125 32.01 -7.25 6.95
CA ARG A 125 32.55 -8.49 6.34
C ARG A 125 33.78 -8.21 5.51
N ILE A 126 33.74 -7.20 4.64
CA ILE A 126 34.89 -6.81 3.81
C ILE A 126 36.07 -6.41 4.69
N ALA A 127 35.86 -5.59 5.73
CA ALA A 127 36.91 -5.20 6.66
C ALA A 127 37.52 -6.41 7.40
N GLY A 128 36.67 -7.35 7.82
CA GLY A 128 37.13 -8.59 8.47
C GLY A 128 37.96 -9.47 7.55
N ILE A 129 37.52 -9.65 6.29
CA ILE A 129 38.27 -10.37 5.26
C ILE A 129 39.59 -9.67 4.97
N ALA A 130 39.59 -8.35 4.76
CA ALA A 130 40.81 -7.58 4.49
C ALA A 130 41.84 -7.70 5.62
N ASN A 131 41.39 -7.76 6.87
CA ASN A 131 42.26 -7.91 8.03
C ASN A 131 42.79 -9.35 8.22
N SER A 132 42.19 -10.36 7.59
CA SER A 132 42.55 -11.78 7.78
C SER A 132 43.11 -12.46 6.53
N ALA A 133 42.92 -11.88 5.35
CA ALA A 133 43.42 -12.41 4.09
C ALA A 133 44.95 -12.45 4.09
N ALA A 134 45.52 -13.57 3.64
CA ALA A 134 46.97 -13.73 3.57
C ALA A 134 47.55 -13.08 2.31
N SER A 135 46.72 -12.80 1.30
CA SER A 135 47.13 -12.16 0.05
C SER A 135 45.98 -11.44 -0.66
N LEU A 136 46.33 -10.54 -1.59
CA LEU A 136 45.37 -9.84 -2.45
C LEU A 136 44.59 -10.79 -3.37
N ASN A 137 45.19 -11.90 -3.78
CA ASN A 137 44.53 -12.94 -4.60
C ASN A 137 43.40 -13.65 -3.84
N GLU A 138 43.45 -13.69 -2.50
CA GLU A 138 42.36 -14.18 -1.65
C GLU A 138 41.33 -13.09 -1.35
N LEU A 139 41.79 -11.84 -1.24
CA LEU A 139 40.94 -10.70 -0.92
C LEU A 139 39.96 -10.36 -2.04
N TYR A 140 40.41 -10.32 -3.29
CA TYR A 140 39.59 -9.87 -4.42
C TYR A 140 38.35 -10.75 -4.69
N PRO A 141 38.45 -12.09 -4.75
CA PRO A 141 37.27 -12.95 -4.87
C PRO A 141 36.31 -12.79 -3.68
N ALA A 142 36.84 -12.66 -2.48
CA ALA A 142 36.03 -12.54 -1.28
C ALA A 142 35.27 -11.19 -1.21
N ILE A 143 35.86 -10.09 -1.70
CA ILE A 143 35.15 -8.82 -1.90
C ILE A 143 34.03 -9.00 -2.92
N HIS A 144 34.34 -9.61 -4.07
CA HIS A 144 33.36 -9.86 -5.13
C HIS A 144 32.15 -10.68 -4.61
N ASP A 145 32.37 -11.72 -3.81
CA ASP A 145 31.31 -12.52 -3.19
C ASP A 145 30.41 -11.72 -2.23
N VAL A 146 30.97 -10.73 -1.53
CA VAL A 146 30.17 -9.82 -0.69
C VAL A 146 29.35 -8.88 -1.56
N ILE A 147 29.93 -8.29 -2.61
CA ILE A 147 29.24 -7.38 -3.52
C ILE A 147 28.10 -8.08 -4.27
N LYS A 148 28.28 -9.34 -4.69
CA LYS A 148 27.23 -10.16 -5.33
C LYS A 148 25.98 -10.36 -4.47
N LYS A 149 26.10 -10.25 -3.14
CA LYS A 149 24.95 -10.33 -2.22
C LYS A 149 24.21 -9.00 -2.07
N LEU A 150 24.84 -7.90 -2.45
CA LEU A 150 24.26 -6.55 -2.40
C LEU A 150 23.55 -6.16 -3.69
N MET A 151 24.10 -6.58 -4.83
CA MET A 151 23.62 -6.22 -6.15
C MET A 151 24.05 -7.26 -7.19
N PRO A 152 23.38 -7.34 -8.35
CA PRO A 152 23.89 -8.10 -9.48
C PRO A 152 25.30 -7.61 -9.83
N ALA A 153 26.26 -8.53 -9.78
CA ALA A 153 27.68 -8.24 -9.98
C ALA A 153 28.36 -9.41 -10.69
N ASP A 154 27.66 -10.08 -11.61
CA ASP A 154 28.19 -11.23 -12.34
C ASP A 154 29.43 -10.87 -13.18
N ASN A 155 29.49 -9.60 -13.61
CA ASN A 155 30.67 -8.95 -14.17
C ASN A 155 31.28 -8.01 -13.12
N PHE A 156 32.54 -8.25 -12.74
CA PHE A 156 33.23 -7.49 -11.71
C PHE A 156 34.74 -7.48 -11.93
N PHE A 157 35.37 -6.30 -11.82
CA PHE A 157 36.81 -6.15 -11.93
C PHE A 157 37.35 -5.16 -10.90
N ILE A 158 38.61 -5.36 -10.51
CA ILE A 158 39.38 -4.43 -9.67
C ILE A 158 40.55 -3.96 -10.52
N ALA A 159 40.67 -2.65 -10.66
CA ALA A 159 41.73 -1.99 -11.38
C ALA A 159 42.65 -1.26 -10.39
N LEU A 160 43.96 -1.47 -10.53
CA LEU A 160 44.99 -0.75 -9.81
C LEU A 160 45.66 0.22 -10.79
N TYR A 161 45.84 1.46 -10.36
CA TYR A 161 46.54 2.46 -11.15
C TYR A 161 47.96 2.63 -10.61
N ASP A 162 48.95 2.40 -11.47
CA ASP A 162 50.35 2.70 -11.23
C ASP A 162 50.67 4.08 -11.83
N GLN A 163 50.92 5.05 -10.95
CA GLN A 163 51.21 6.42 -11.34
C GLN A 163 52.62 6.60 -11.94
N GLU A 164 53.59 5.76 -11.58
CA GLU A 164 54.95 5.85 -12.12
C GLU A 164 55.01 5.29 -13.54
N ALA A 165 54.30 4.19 -13.78
CA ALA A 165 54.22 3.55 -15.08
C ALA A 165 53.16 4.17 -16.01
N ASP A 166 52.22 4.96 -15.46
CA ASP A 166 51.01 5.46 -16.16
C ASP A 166 50.14 4.32 -16.72
N MET A 167 50.01 3.25 -15.94
CA MET A 167 49.36 2.00 -16.34
C MET A 167 48.21 1.63 -15.40
N ILE A 168 47.17 1.03 -15.97
CA ILE A 168 46.08 0.38 -15.25
C ILE A 168 46.28 -1.13 -15.35
N GLU A 169 46.46 -1.76 -14.20
CA GLU A 169 46.48 -3.21 -14.04
C GLU A 169 45.12 -3.71 -13.58
N LEU A 170 44.63 -4.82 -14.14
CA LEU A 170 43.41 -5.48 -13.66
C LEU A 170 43.78 -6.79 -12.96
N PRO A 171 44.24 -6.75 -11.69
CA PRO A 171 44.61 -7.97 -10.98
C PRO A 171 43.43 -8.90 -10.68
N TYR A 172 42.19 -8.42 -10.81
CA TYR A 172 41.01 -9.24 -10.67
C TYR A 172 39.97 -8.86 -11.73
N PHE A 173 39.52 -9.85 -12.49
CA PHE A 173 38.54 -9.69 -13.56
C PHE A 173 37.69 -10.95 -13.65
N VAL A 174 36.37 -10.78 -13.54
CA VAL A 174 35.38 -11.81 -13.81
C VAL A 174 34.34 -11.21 -14.74
N ASP A 175 34.11 -11.87 -15.86
CA ASP A 175 33.09 -11.51 -16.84
C ASP A 175 32.32 -12.77 -17.26
N GLU A 176 31.02 -12.62 -17.49
CA GLU A 176 30.09 -13.70 -17.81
C GLU A 176 30.32 -14.26 -19.22
N VAL A 177 30.88 -13.43 -20.13
CA VAL A 177 31.04 -13.75 -21.55
C VAL A 177 32.50 -14.00 -21.91
N ASP A 178 33.42 -13.15 -21.48
CA ASP A 178 34.84 -13.21 -21.86
C ASP A 178 35.73 -13.75 -20.74
N LYS A 179 36.48 -14.82 -21.03
CA LYS A 179 37.38 -15.50 -20.06
C LYS A 179 38.85 -15.07 -20.16
N SER A 180 39.20 -14.14 -21.06
CA SER A 180 40.60 -13.82 -21.35
C SER A 180 41.03 -12.48 -20.77
N TYR A 181 42.12 -12.53 -20.01
CA TYR A 181 42.92 -11.38 -19.59
C TYR A 181 43.24 -10.49 -20.80
N ILE A 182 42.93 -9.21 -20.69
CA ILE A 182 43.29 -8.16 -21.62
C ILE A 182 44.42 -7.41 -20.91
N GLY A 183 45.62 -7.37 -21.50
CA GLY A 183 46.86 -6.90 -20.86
C GLY A 183 46.78 -5.49 -20.26
N PRO A 184 47.84 -5.04 -19.57
CA PRO A 184 47.82 -3.75 -18.88
C PRO A 184 47.52 -2.62 -19.86
N TYR A 185 46.58 -1.75 -19.48
CA TYR A 185 46.11 -0.65 -20.32
C TYR A 185 46.89 0.61 -19.96
N GLN A 186 47.31 1.39 -20.95
CA GLN A 186 47.75 2.75 -20.70
C GLN A 186 46.56 3.57 -20.17
N ALA A 187 46.78 4.39 -19.15
CA ALA A 187 45.76 5.33 -18.73
C ALA A 187 45.49 6.31 -19.88
N ALA A 188 44.27 6.29 -20.43
CA ALA A 188 43.90 7.21 -21.49
C ALA A 188 43.77 8.62 -20.90
N ASN A 189 44.67 9.53 -21.29
CA ASN A 189 44.54 10.97 -21.04
C ASN A 189 43.27 11.56 -21.68
#